data_AF-A0A920TKJ0-F1
#
_entry.id   AF-A0A920TKJ0-F1
#
_cell.length_a   1.000
_cell.length_b   1.000
_cell.length_c   1.000
_cell.angle_alpha   90.00
_cell.angle_beta   90.00
_cell.angle_gamma   90.00
#
_symmetry.space_group_name_H-M   'P 1'
#
loop_
_entity.id
_entity.type
_entity.pdbx_description
1 polymer ?
#
loop_
_entity_poly.entity_id
_entity_poly.type
_entity_poly.pdbx_seq_one_letter_code
_entity_poly.pdbx_strand_id
1 'polypeptide(L)' 'MLVDLDDSEIYPDEIQALKLKYPALRLIGFMTQIQKQLRDDYRQSGCEIVYLRSALINNPDSILLENDRK' A
#
# COMPACT_ATOMS: atom_id res chain seq x y z
N MET A 1 9.27 0.39 -2.49
CA MET A 1 8.78 -0.65 -3.41
C MET A 1 7.29 -0.44 -3.58
N LEU A 2 6.80 -0.54 -4.82
CA LEU A 2 5.37 -0.53 -5.13
C LEU A 2 4.89 -1.98 -5.14
N VAL A 3 3.75 -2.25 -4.52
CA VAL A 3 3.17 -3.60 -4.41
C VAL A 3 1.75 -3.58 -4.95
N ASP A 4 1.47 -4.44 -5.93
CA ASP A 4 0.12 -4.69 -6.39
C ASP A 4 -0.60 -5.60 -5.38
N LEU A 5 -1.57 -5.06 -4.67
CA LEU A 5 -2.31 -5.77 -3.63
C LEU A 5 -3.54 -6.50 -4.19
N ASP A 6 -3.81 -6.35 -5.50
CA ASP A 6 -4.79 -7.18 -6.19
C ASP A 6 -4.19 -8.52 -6.66
N ASP A 7 -2.86 -8.69 -6.55
CA ASP A 7 -2.20 -9.94 -6.88
C ASP A 7 -2.64 -11.02 -5.89
N SER A 8 -3.10 -12.17 -6.41
CA SER A 8 -3.58 -13.28 -5.61
C SER A 8 -2.51 -13.90 -4.72
N GLU A 9 -1.23 -13.67 -5.02
CA GLU A 9 -0.09 -14.16 -4.25
C GLU A 9 0.40 -13.16 -3.21
N ILE A 10 -0.30 -12.05 -2.98
CA ILE A 10 0.09 -11.06 -1.98
C ILE A 10 -0.94 -11.05 -0.86
N TYR A 11 -0.51 -11.47 0.33
CA TYR A 11 -1.31 -11.45 1.55
C TYR A 11 -0.69 -10.56 2.62
N PRO A 12 -1.48 -10.06 3.60
CA PRO A 12 -0.98 -9.24 4.69
C PRO A 12 0.18 -9.90 5.48
N ASP A 13 0.16 -11.22 5.65
CA ASP A 13 1.22 -11.95 6.38
C ASP A 13 2.56 -11.93 5.64
N GLU A 14 2.55 -11.93 4.30
CA GLU A 14 3.76 -11.86 3.48
C GLU A 14 4.37 -10.47 3.50
N ILE A 15 3.53 -9.44 3.50
CA ILE A 15 3.97 -8.05 3.71
C ILE A 15 4.65 -7.91 5.07
N GLN A 16 4.07 -8.51 6.11
CA GLN A 16 4.66 -8.50 7.45
C GLN A 16 6.00 -9.23 7.50
N ALA A 17 6.07 -10.44 6.92
CA ALA A 17 7.31 -11.22 6.84
C ALA A 17 8.41 -10.46 6.07
N LEU A 18 8.05 -9.79 4.96
CA LEU A 18 8.97 -8.98 4.18
C LEU A 18 9.48 -7.78 4.98
N LYS A 19 8.59 -7.11 5.74
CA LYS A 19 8.96 -5.97 6.58
C LYS A 19 9.89 -6.35 7.73
N LEU A 20 9.66 -7.52 8.35
CA LEU A 20 10.55 -8.06 9.38
C LEU A 20 11.93 -8.39 8.82
N LYS A 21 11.99 -8.95 7.59
CA LYS A 21 13.25 -9.27 6.92
C LYS A 21 14.02 -8.03 6.49
N TYR A 22 13.32 -6.98 6.07
CA TYR A 22 13.91 -5.71 5.61
C TYR A 22 13.24 -4.51 6.29
N PRO A 23 13.59 -4.20 7.55
CA PRO A 23 12.89 -3.16 8.33
C PRO A 23 12.91 -1.75 7.71
N ALA A 24 13.98 -1.43 6.97
CA ALA A 24 14.13 -0.15 6.29
C ALA A 24 13.37 -0.06 4.95
N LEU A 25 12.84 -1.17 4.44
CA LEU A 25 12.13 -1.21 3.17
C LEU A 25 10.81 -0.47 3.30
N ARG A 26 10.58 0.56 2.48
CA ARG A 26 9.30 1.28 2.40
C ARG A 26 8.39 0.64 1.36
N LEU A 27 7.17 0.30 1.74
CA LEU A 27 6.17 -0.40 0.95
C LEU A 27 4.97 0.53 0.70
N ILE A 28 4.66 0.74 -0.57
CA ILE A 28 3.46 1.46 -1.00
C ILE A 28 2.60 0.45 -1.76
N GLY A 29 1.46 0.10 -1.17
CA GLY A 29 0.50 -0.81 -1.78
C GLY A 29 -0.47 -0.07 -2.70
N PHE A 30 -0.97 -0.76 -3.72
CA PHE A 30 -2.07 -0.25 -4.54
C PHE A 30 -3.04 -1.35 -4.92
N MET A 31 -4.32 -1.00 -5.06
CA MET A 31 -5.40 -1.93 -5.38
C MET A 31 -6.46 -1.25 -6.25
N THR A 32 -7.19 -2.04 -7.04
CA THR A 32 -8.21 -1.55 -7.98
C THR A 32 -9.43 -1.06 -7.22
N GLN A 33 -9.77 -1.71 -6.12
CA GLN A 33 -10.87 -1.32 -5.23
C GLN A 33 -10.42 -1.34 -3.78
N ILE A 34 -10.66 -0.25 -3.05
CA ILE A 34 -10.39 -0.20 -1.61
C ILE A 34 -11.55 -0.84 -0.86
N GLN A 35 -11.29 -2.02 -0.29
CA GLN A 35 -12.08 -2.56 0.81
C GLN A 35 -11.47 -2.07 2.12
N LYS A 36 -12.26 -1.38 2.95
CA LYS A 36 -11.75 -0.67 4.14
C LYS A 36 -10.96 -1.58 5.07
N GLN A 37 -11.51 -2.76 5.38
CA GLN A 37 -10.85 -3.73 6.26
C GLN A 37 -9.51 -4.19 5.67
N LEU A 38 -9.52 -4.67 4.43
CA LEU A 38 -8.32 -5.18 3.76
C LEU A 38 -7.22 -4.11 3.63
N ARG A 39 -7.60 -2.86 3.33
CA ARG A 39 -6.67 -1.73 3.34
C ARG A 39 -6.03 -1.53 4.72
N ASP A 40 -6.84 -1.57 5.77
CA ASP A 40 -6.37 -1.38 7.13
C ASP A 40 -5.47 -2.55 7.56
N ASP A 41 -5.76 -3.78 7.14
CA ASP A 41 -4.92 -4.97 7.35
C ASP A 41 -3.55 -4.79 6.69
N TYR A 42 -3.48 -4.40 5.42
CA TYR A 42 -2.21 -4.15 4.73
C TYR A 42 -1.39 -3.03 5.37
N ARG A 43 -2.05 -1.98 5.87
CA ARG A 43 -1.36 -0.90 6.60
C ARG A 43 -0.76 -1.41 7.91
N GLN A 44 -1.50 -2.23 8.65
CA GLN A 44 -1.02 -2.84 9.89
C GLN A 44 0.14 -3.82 9.65
N SER A 45 0.12 -4.52 8.52
CA SER A 45 1.18 -5.45 8.13
C SER A 45 2.48 -4.78 7.68
N GLY A 46 2.49 -3.49 7.38
CA GLY A 46 3.71 -2.75 7.10
C GLY A 46 3.75 -1.95 5.80
N CYS A 47 2.63 -1.87 5.06
CA CYS A 47 2.47 -0.87 4.00
C CYS A 47 2.30 0.52 4.62
N GLU A 48 3.19 1.45 4.32
CA GLU A 48 3.09 2.82 4.80
C GLU A 48 1.83 3.51 4.28
N ILE A 49 1.51 3.28 3.00
CA ILE A 49 0.35 3.85 2.32
C ILE A 49 -0.26 2.81 1.38
N VAL A 50 -1.57 2.86 1.21
CA VAL A 50 -2.32 2.04 0.25
C VAL A 50 -3.18 2.95 -0.63
N TYR A 51 -2.90 2.97 -1.93
CA TYR A 51 -3.60 3.78 -2.91
C TYR A 51 -4.62 3.01 -3.75
N LEU A 52 -5.61 3.72 -4.28
CA LEU A 52 -6.34 3.23 -5.44
C LEU A 52 -5.43 3.25 -6.67
N ARG A 53 -5.41 2.17 -7.44
CA ARG A 53 -4.67 2.09 -8.72
C ARG A 53 -5.05 3.23 -9.66
N SER A 54 -6.33 3.61 -9.70
CA SER A 54 -6.81 4.74 -10.50
C SER A 54 -6.24 6.09 -10.04
N ALA A 55 -6.01 6.29 -8.74
CA ALA A 55 -5.38 7.50 -8.22
C ALA A 55 -3.91 7.59 -8.68
N LEU A 56 -3.20 6.45 -8.69
CA LEU A 56 -1.81 6.38 -9.20
C LEU A 56 -1.72 6.70 -10.69
N ILE A 57 -2.65 6.17 -11.49
CA ILE A 57 -2.61 6.30 -12.96
C ILE A 57 -3.11 7.67 -13.42
N ASN A 58 -4.25 8.11 -12.88
CA ASN A 58 -4.97 9.28 -13.41
C ASN A 58 -4.53 10.59 -12.77
N ASN A 59 -3.95 10.53 -11.57
CA ASN A 59 -3.55 11.73 -10.85
C ASN A 59 -2.33 11.46 -9.95
N PRO A 60 -1.17 11.10 -10.54
CA PRO A 60 0.03 10.78 -9.78
C PRO A 60 0.50 11.94 -8.89
N ASP A 61 0.22 13.19 -9.28
CA ASP A 61 0.55 14.37 -8.48
C ASP A 61 -0.19 14.40 -7.13
N SER A 62 -1.37 13.79 -7.04
CA SER A 62 -2.13 13.70 -5.78
C SER A 62 -1.43 12.89 -4.69
N ILE A 63 -0.50 11.99 -5.06
CA ILE A 63 0.33 11.20 -4.14
C ILE A 63 1.30 12.11 -3.39
N LEU A 64 1.82 13.14 -4.06
CA LEU A 64 2.80 14.07 -3.50
C LEU A 64 2.18 15.02 -2.46
N LEU A 65 0.86 15.22 -2.53
CA LEU A 65 0.12 16.22 -1.77
C LEU A 65 -0.54 15.68 -0.48
N GLU A 66 -0.55 14.36 -0.24
CA GLU A 66 -1.13 13.81 1.00
C GLU A 66 -0.33 14.19 2.27
N ASN A 67 0.90 14.68 2.14
CA ASN A 67 1.68 15.20 3.28
C ASN A 67 1.16 16.53 3.86
N ASP A 68 0.23 17.23 3.19
CA ASP A 68 -0.31 18.52 3.64
C ASP A 68 -1.61 18.42 4.45
N ARG A 69 -2.18 17.22 4.62
CA ARG A 69 -3.32 17.02 5.53
C ARG A 69 -2.83 16.75 6.94
N LYS A 70 -2.41 17.82 7.62
CA LYS A 70 -2.30 17.89 9.08
C LYS A 70 -3.68 17.95 9.74
#